data_AF-A0A7S4JMK9-F1
#
_entry.id   AF-A0A7S4JMK9-F1
#
_cell.length_a   1.000
_cell.length_b   1.000
_cell.length_c   1.000
_cell.angle_alpha   90.00
_cell.angle_beta   90.00
_cell.angle_gamma   90.00
#
_symmetry.space_group_name_H-M   'P 1'
#
loop_
_entity.id
_entity.type
_entity.pdbx_description
1 polymer ?
#
loop_
_entity_poly.entity_id
_entity_poly.type
_entity_poly.pdbx_seq_one_letter_code
_entity_poly.pdbx_strand_id
1 'polypeptide(L)'
;RNHEGNIIYRMVVDRNKETYDNCTAFEKRLLARSIVDTIQTALTPPGRFIERKKDGLWYEIGYEAAIEKTKQALRDSPGVREAKNDKKKKRSSDSETVSLTSADECLSKRQKSEEK
;
A
#
# COMPACT_ATOMS: atom_id res chain seq x y z
N ARG A 1 -18.01 4.48 3.63
CA ARG A 1 -17.51 5.78 4.18
C ARG A 1 -16.45 6.28 3.21
N ASN A 2 -16.85 7.14 2.28
CA ASN A 2 -16.05 7.56 1.13
C ASN A 2 -15.42 8.92 1.44
N HIS A 3 -14.36 8.91 2.25
CA HIS A 3 -13.54 10.10 2.48
C HIS A 3 -12.37 10.05 1.48
N GLU A 4 -11.95 11.20 0.94
CA GLU A 4 -10.87 11.26 -0.07
C GLU A 4 -9.60 10.56 0.41
N GLY A 5 -9.17 10.82 1.65
CA GLY A 5 -8.03 10.13 2.26
C GLY A 5 -8.21 8.60 2.34
N ASN A 6 -9.44 8.10 2.54
CA ASN A 6 -9.70 6.66 2.57
C ASN A 6 -9.72 6.04 1.16
N ILE A 7 -10.09 6.82 0.14
CA ILE A 7 -10.05 6.39 -1.26
C ILE A 7 -8.59 6.26 -1.69
N ILE A 8 -7.77 7.29 -1.43
CA ILE A 8 -6.33 7.28 -1.72
C ILE A 8 -5.66 6.13 -0.96
N TYR A 9 -5.98 5.95 0.33
CA TYR A 9 -5.47 4.85 1.14
C TYR A 9 -5.72 3.49 0.47
N ARG A 10 -6.97 3.23 0.06
CA ARG A 10 -7.34 1.98 -0.61
C ARG A 10 -6.60 1.80 -1.93
N MET A 11 -6.49 2.85 -2.74
CA MET A 11 -5.73 2.80 -4.00
C MET A 11 -4.26 2.44 -3.77
N VAL A 12 -3.62 3.02 -2.73
CA VAL A 12 -2.23 2.71 -2.40
C VAL A 12 -2.09 1.26 -1.90
N VAL A 13 -3.00 0.79 -1.04
CA VAL A 13 -3.02 -0.61 -0.57
C VAL A 13 -3.18 -1.57 -1.74
N ASP A 14 -4.12 -1.31 -2.65
CA ASP A 14 -4.41 -2.19 -3.78
C ASP A 14 -3.24 -2.27 -4.76
N ARG A 15 -2.54 -1.15 -5.02
CA ARG A 15 -1.33 -1.12 -5.85
C ARG A 15 -0.16 -1.91 -5.26
N ASN A 16 -0.06 -1.97 -3.94
CA ASN A 16 1.05 -2.65 -3.25
C ASN A 16 0.72 -4.10 -2.88
N LYS A 17 -0.49 -4.58 -3.21
CA LYS A 17 -0.93 -5.93 -2.85
C LYS A 17 -0.08 -7.01 -3.51
N GLU A 18 0.15 -6.90 -4.82
CA GLU A 18 0.96 -7.88 -5.55
C GLU A 18 2.39 -7.96 -4.99
N THR A 19 2.98 -6.82 -4.64
CA THR A 19 4.28 -6.75 -3.97
C THR A 19 4.22 -7.44 -2.60
N TYR A 20 3.18 -7.16 -1.80
CA TYR A 20 3.00 -7.76 -0.47
C TYR A 20 2.89 -9.29 -0.52
N ASP A 21 2.21 -9.84 -1.51
CA ASP A 21 2.01 -11.29 -1.66
C ASP A 21 3.32 -12.01 -2.04
N ASN A 22 4.20 -11.36 -2.80
CA ASN A 22 5.49 -11.92 -3.23
C ASN A 22 6.64 -11.69 -2.23
N CYS A 23 6.46 -10.79 -1.26
CA CYS A 23 7.49 -10.39 -0.31
C CYS A 23 7.68 -11.35 0.89
N THR A 24 8.88 -11.32 1.47
CA THR A 24 9.21 -12.01 2.72
C THR A 24 8.59 -11.33 3.95
N ALA A 25 8.56 -12.00 5.12
CA ALA A 25 7.97 -11.44 6.33
C ALA A 25 8.62 -10.10 6.78
N PHE A 26 9.91 -9.94 6.54
CA PHE A 26 10.64 -8.71 6.82
C PHE A 26 10.23 -7.59 5.85
N GLU A 27 10.19 -7.88 4.56
CA GLU A 27 9.75 -6.95 3.51
C GLU A 27 8.30 -6.51 3.71
N LYS A 28 7.41 -7.41 4.16
CA LYS A 28 6.02 -7.06 4.50
C LYS A 28 5.94 -5.95 5.55
N ARG A 29 6.86 -5.96 6.53
CA ARG A 29 6.95 -4.90 7.54
C ARG A 29 7.44 -3.59 6.92
N LEU A 30 8.48 -3.64 6.08
CA LEU A 30 9.01 -2.46 5.41
C LEU A 30 8.00 -1.82 4.44
N LEU A 31 7.29 -2.64 3.67
CA LEU A 31 6.26 -2.19 2.74
C LEU A 31 5.11 -1.49 3.47
N ALA A 32 4.61 -2.09 4.55
CA ALA A 32 3.56 -1.48 5.37
C ALA A 32 4.00 -0.13 5.98
N ARG A 33 5.26 -0.05 6.42
CA ARG A 33 5.87 1.18 6.94
C ARG A 33 5.92 2.28 5.87
N SER A 34 6.46 1.94 4.70
CA SER A 34 6.57 2.85 3.56
C SER A 34 5.22 3.41 3.11
N ILE A 35 4.17 2.57 3.10
CA ILE A 35 2.81 3.02 2.78
C ILE A 35 2.32 4.07 3.78
N VAL A 36 2.49 3.82 5.09
CA VAL A 36 2.07 4.76 6.14
C VAL A 36 2.83 6.08 6.03
N ASP A 37 4.15 6.03 5.81
CA ASP A 37 4.99 7.21 5.61
C ASP A 37 4.54 8.02 4.39
N THR A 38 4.25 7.34 3.28
CA THR A 38 3.76 7.97 2.05
C THR A 38 2.46 8.72 2.31
N ILE A 39 1.53 8.13 3.07
CA ILE A 39 0.23 8.77 3.34
C ILE A 39 0.37 9.98 4.27
N GLN A 40 1.25 9.90 5.26
CA GLN A 40 1.46 11.01 6.21
C GLN A 40 2.24 12.17 5.60
N THR A 41 3.19 11.90 4.70
CA THR A 41 4.15 12.90 4.22
C THR A 41 3.90 13.36 2.79
N ALA A 42 3.40 12.49 1.90
CA ALA A 42 3.28 12.79 0.48
C ALA A 42 1.93 13.44 0.09
N LEU A 43 0.94 13.46 0.99
CA LEU A 43 -0.31 14.16 0.76
C LEU A 43 -0.23 15.60 1.30
N THR A 44 -0.81 16.54 0.54
CA THR A 44 -1.02 17.93 0.97
C THR A 44 -2.53 18.17 1.03
N PRO A 45 -3.15 18.28 2.23
CA PRO A 45 -2.56 18.24 3.57
C PRO A 45 -2.15 16.82 4.04
N PRO A 46 -1.24 16.71 5.04
CA PRO A 46 -0.75 15.42 5.52
C PRO A 46 -1.89 14.53 5.99
N GLY A 47 -1.90 13.28 5.51
CA GLY A 47 -2.92 12.31 5.88
C GLY A 47 -2.81 11.95 7.36
N ARG A 48 -3.96 11.89 8.06
CA ARG A 48 -4.04 11.36 9.43
C ARG A 48 -4.80 10.06 9.46
N PHE A 49 -4.27 9.11 10.21
CA PHE A 49 -5.01 7.91 10.52
C PHE A 49 -5.84 8.15 11.78
N ILE A 50 -7.15 8.01 11.65
CA ILE A 50 -8.08 8.22 12.76
C ILE A 50 -8.97 6.99 12.95
N GLU A 51 -9.34 6.74 14.20
CA GLU A 51 -10.26 5.67 14.57
C GLU A 51 -11.34 6.19 15.49
N ARG A 52 -12.57 5.71 15.28
CA ARG A 52 -13.68 6.01 16.18
C ARG A 52 -13.66 5.00 17.33
N LYS A 53 -13.50 5.47 18.56
CA LYS A 53 -13.60 4.64 19.77
C LYS A 53 -15.07 4.43 20.17
N LYS A 54 -15.29 3.62 21.21
CA LYS A 54 -16.62 3.31 21.77
C LYS A 54 -17.38 4.57 22.23
N ASP A 55 -16.63 5.59 22.62
CA ASP A 55 -17.16 6.89 23.08
C ASP A 55 -17.73 7.74 21.93
N GLY A 56 -17.71 7.25 20.69
CA GLY A 56 -18.21 7.93 19.50
C GLY A 56 -17.26 9.00 18.94
N LEU A 57 -16.21 9.35 19.69
CA LEU A 57 -15.17 10.30 19.30
C LEU A 57 -14.10 9.68 18.41
N TRP A 58 -13.48 10.54 17.59
CA TRP A 58 -12.38 10.19 16.69
C TRP A 58 -11.04 10.50 17.34
N TYR A 59 -10.15 9.52 17.33
CA TYR A 59 -8.81 9.64 17.87
C TYR A 59 -7.79 9.35 16.79
N GLU A 60 -6.73 10.14 16.78
CA GLU A 60 -5.56 9.86 15.97
C GLU A 60 -4.90 8.56 16.47
N ILE A 61 -4.61 7.66 15.54
CA ILE A 61 -3.92 6.41 15.87
C ILE A 61 -2.41 6.62 15.72
N GLY A 62 -1.64 5.99 16.60
CA GLY A 62 -0.19 6.02 16.54
C GLY A 62 0.36 5.30 15.32
N TYR A 63 1.61 5.60 15.00
CA TYR A 63 2.32 5.08 13.83
C TYR A 63 2.32 3.55 13.75
N GLU A 64 2.67 2.86 14.83
CA GLU A 64 2.67 1.38 14.89
C GLU A 64 1.26 0.80 14.65
N ALA A 65 0.22 1.43 15.19
CA ALA A 65 -1.16 1.01 14.96
C ALA A 65 -1.59 1.21 13.50
N ALA A 66 -1.11 2.28 12.85
CA ALA A 66 -1.35 2.51 11.43
C ALA A 66 -0.66 1.45 10.55
N ILE A 67 0.55 0.99 10.92
CA ILE A 67 1.25 -0.10 10.24
C ILE A 67 0.45 -1.39 10.33
N GLU A 68 0.01 -1.78 11.54
CA GLU A 68 -0.75 -3.01 11.73
C GLU A 68 -2.09 -2.98 10.97
N LYS A 69 -2.78 -1.84 10.95
CA LYS A 69 -3.97 -1.66 10.11
C LYS A 69 -3.66 -1.78 8.63
N THR A 70 -2.50 -1.31 8.19
CA THR A 70 -2.07 -1.41 6.79
C THR A 70 -1.73 -2.84 6.42
N LYS A 71 -1.06 -3.60 7.28
CA LYS A 71 -0.87 -5.05 7.09
C LYS A 71 -2.21 -5.79 7.01
N GLN A 72 -3.14 -5.45 7.91
CA GLN A 72 -4.47 -6.03 7.90
C GLN A 72 -5.22 -5.68 6.61
N ALA A 73 -5.14 -4.43 6.15
CA ALA A 73 -5.77 -3.98 4.91
C ALA A 73 -5.15 -4.65 3.67
N LEU A 74 -3.83 -4.86 3.64
CA LEU A 74 -3.16 -5.60 2.56
C LEU A 74 -3.59 -7.07 2.53
N ARG A 75 -3.73 -7.69 3.71
CA ARG A 75 -4.21 -9.08 3.85
C ARG A 75 -5.67 -9.24 3.43
N ASP A 76 -6.52 -8.32 3.86
CA ASP A 76 -7.97 -8.39 3.67
C ASP A 76 -8.44 -7.72 2.38
N SER A 77 -7.56 -7.01 1.66
CA SER A 77 -7.94 -6.33 0.42
C SER A 77 -8.49 -7.38 -0.55
N PRO A 78 -9.79 -7.32 -0.89
CA PRO A 78 -10.33 -8.16 -1.95
C PRO A 78 -9.70 -7.64 -3.23
N GLY A 79 -8.69 -8.36 -3.72
CA GLY A 79 -7.98 -7.99 -4.95
C GLY A 79 -9.04 -7.69 -6.00
N VAL A 80 -8.95 -6.50 -6.59
CA VAL A 80 -9.97 -5.84 -7.40
C VAL A 80 -11.01 -6.84 -7.89
N ARG A 81 -12.12 -6.96 -7.16
CA ARG A 81 -13.32 -7.56 -7.75
C ARG A 81 -13.77 -6.55 -8.78
N GLU A 82 -13.22 -6.68 -9.99
CA GLU A 82 -13.63 -5.93 -11.16
C GLU A 82 -15.14 -6.12 -11.29
N ALA A 83 -15.90 -5.12 -10.87
CA ALA A 83 -17.20 -4.90 -11.46
C ALA A 83 -16.92 -4.60 -12.93
N LYS A 84 -16.99 -5.64 -13.76
CA LYS A 84 -16.91 -5.55 -15.22
C LYS A 84 -17.85 -4.44 -15.67
N ASN A 85 -17.30 -3.28 -16.00
CA ASN A 85 -17.96 -2.35 -16.89
C ASN A 85 -16.93 -1.92 -17.94
N ASP A 86 -17.12 -2.48 -19.12
CA ASP A 86 -16.41 -2.21 -20.35
C ASP A 86 -16.15 -0.71 -20.53
N LYS A 87 -14.88 -0.31 -20.56
CA LYS A 87 -14.36 0.63 -21.56
C LYS A 87 -12.84 0.51 -21.70
N LYS A 88 -12.48 -0.12 -22.82
CA LYS A 88 -11.17 -0.17 -23.50
C LYS A 88 -10.37 1.15 -23.46
N LYS A 89 -9.04 0.98 -23.34
CA LYS A 89 -7.90 1.87 -23.70
C LYS A 89 -7.61 3.01 -22.70
N LYS A 90 -6.37 3.28 -22.27
CA LYS A 90 -5.05 3.10 -22.90
C LYS A 90 -3.97 2.71 -21.88
N ARG A 91 -3.00 1.92 -22.35
CA ARG A 91 -1.60 1.99 -21.91
C ARG A 91 -1.00 3.31 -22.38
N SER A 92 -0.40 4.04 -21.45
CA SER A 92 0.62 5.08 -21.63
C SER A 92 1.32 5.15 -20.27
N SER A 93 2.52 4.58 -20.07
CA SER A 93 3.79 5.24 -20.42
C SER A 93 3.68 6.76 -20.28
N ASP A 94 3.72 7.25 -19.05
CA ASP A 94 4.44 8.49 -18.79
C ASP A 94 5.06 8.44 -17.40
N SER A 95 6.35 8.74 -17.44
CA SER A 95 7.27 8.91 -16.35
C SER A 95 6.97 10.20 -15.62
N GLU A 96 6.75 10.13 -14.31
CA GLU A 96 7.21 11.19 -13.42
C GLU A 96 8.04 10.54 -12.32
N THR A 97 9.35 10.65 -12.53
CA THR A 97 10.42 10.33 -11.60
C THR A 97 10.28 11.18 -10.35
N VAL A 98 9.86 10.56 -9.26
CA VAL A 98 10.31 10.93 -7.91
C VAL A 98 11.16 9.78 -7.38
N SER A 99 12.37 9.71 -7.91
CA SER A 99 13.44 8.85 -7.45
C SER A 99 14.08 9.51 -6.24
N LEU A 100 13.85 8.98 -5.03
CA LEU A 100 14.82 9.08 -3.93
C LEU A 100 14.82 7.77 -3.11
N THR A 101 15.51 6.80 -3.72
CA THR A 101 16.50 5.87 -3.15
C THR A 101 16.18 5.02 -1.91
N SER A 102 16.12 3.72 -2.18
CA SER A 102 16.80 2.60 -1.48
C SER A 102 15.85 1.48 -1.06
N ALA A 103 15.34 0.75 -2.06
CA ALA A 103 14.76 -0.58 -1.87
C ALA A 103 14.97 -1.46 -3.12
N ASP A 104 16.02 -1.21 -3.89
CA ASP A 104 16.34 -1.94 -5.12
C ASP A 104 17.12 -3.25 -4.88
N GLU A 105 16.87 -3.93 -3.75
CA GLU A 105 17.51 -5.22 -3.49
C GLU A 105 16.49 -6.27 -3.04
N CYS A 106 15.52 -6.61 -3.91
CA CYS A 106 14.84 -7.90 -3.79
C CYS A 106 14.53 -8.58 -5.15
N LEU A 107 15.39 -8.34 -6.14
CA LEU A 107 15.33 -8.98 -7.46
C LEU A 107 16.70 -9.50 -7.90
N SER A 108 17.35 -10.31 -7.06
CA SER A 108 18.41 -11.19 -7.56
C SER A 108 18.71 -12.32 -6.56
N LYS A 109 18.04 -13.46 -6.72
CA LYS A 109 18.48 -14.83 -6.40
C LYS A 109 17.28 -15.79 -6.41
N ARG A 110 16.74 -16.05 -7.61
CA ARG A 110 15.84 -17.19 -7.83
C ARG A 110 15.95 -17.74 -9.25
N GLN A 111 17.18 -17.86 -9.77
CA GLN A 111 17.49 -18.64 -10.97
C GLN A 111 18.91 -19.23 -10.88
N LYS A 112 19.10 -20.29 -10.08
CA LYS A 112 20.08 -21.36 -10.36
C LYS A 112 19.95 -22.49 -9.33
N SER A 113 19.01 -23.40 -9.56
CA SER A 113 19.01 -24.71 -8.92
C SER A 113 18.26 -25.72 -9.80
N GLU A 114 18.55 -25.71 -11.09
CA GLU A 114 18.26 -26.82 -12.01
C GLU A 114 19.34 -26.79 -13.08
N GLU A 115 20.49 -27.42 -12.80
CA GLU A 115 21.09 -28.30 -13.80
C GLU A 115 21.93 -29.34 -13.07
N LYS A 116 21.76 -30.56 -13.54
CA LYS A 116 22.14 -31.83 -12.94
C LYS A 116 23.47 -32.30 -13.53
#